data_AF-A8LNQ9-F1
#
_entry.id   AF-A8LNQ9-F1
#
_cell.length_a   1.000
_cell.length_b   1.000
_cell.length_c   1.000
_cell.angle_alpha   90.00
_cell.angle_beta   90.00
_cell.angle_gamma   90.00
#
_symmetry.space_group_name_H-M   'P 1'
#
loop_
_entity.id
_entity.type
_entity.pdbx_description
1 polymer ?
#
loop_
_entity_poly.entity_id
_entity_poly.type
_entity_poly.pdbx_seq_one_letter_code
_entity_poly.pdbx_strand_id
1 'polypeptide(L)'
;MKQLALLAALMAIPAVAHADTVAERLNDFPTAARADYVFACMVANGQTREMLDRCSCSIDEIAAILSYEDYLAAETVLSMRRVGGERMSFFQSAAMAENIVAELRRAQAEAEVICF
;
A
#
# COMPACT_ATOMS: atom_id res chain seq x y z
N MET A 1 -53.64 -34.17 8.40
CA MET A 1 -53.81 -32.74 8.07
C MET A 1 -52.82 -32.01 8.95
N LYS A 2 -51.54 -31.95 8.59
CA LYS A 2 -50.93 -31.04 7.61
C LYS A 2 -51.13 -29.58 8.01
N GLN A 3 -49.99 -28.89 8.15
CA GLN A 3 -49.83 -27.43 8.33
C GLN A 3 -50.07 -27.04 9.80
N LEU A 4 -49.09 -26.65 10.60
CA LEU A 4 -48.03 -25.68 10.34
C LEU A 4 -46.69 -26.19 10.89
N ALA A 5 -46.00 -26.99 10.08
CA ALA A 5 -44.55 -27.03 10.07
C ALA A 5 -44.12 -26.01 9.02
N LEU A 6 -43.65 -24.83 9.43
CA LEU A 6 -42.89 -23.86 8.61
C LEU A 6 -42.66 -22.60 9.45
N LEU A 7 -41.40 -22.39 9.85
CA LEU A 7 -40.73 -21.12 10.24
C LEU A 7 -39.54 -21.35 11.21
N ALA A 8 -39.12 -22.59 11.43
CA ALA A 8 -37.80 -22.91 11.98
C ALA A 8 -36.78 -23.06 10.84
N ALA A 9 -36.50 -21.99 10.10
CA ALA A 9 -35.41 -21.95 9.12
C ALA A 9 -35.14 -20.51 8.67
N LEU A 10 -34.44 -19.71 9.48
CA LEU A 10 -33.77 -18.53 8.95
C LEU A 10 -32.43 -18.31 9.67
N MET A 11 -31.37 -18.61 8.91
CA MET A 11 -30.03 -18.00 8.98
C MET A 11 -29.10 -18.41 10.13
N ALA A 12 -28.59 -19.64 10.04
CA ALA A 12 -27.17 -19.86 10.29
C ALA A 12 -26.39 -19.35 9.07
N ILE A 13 -25.97 -18.09 9.08
CA ILE A 13 -24.98 -17.58 8.11
C ILE A 13 -23.64 -18.16 8.56
N PRO A 14 -22.99 -19.05 7.79
CA PRO A 14 -21.61 -19.39 8.10
C PRO A 14 -20.81 -18.10 7.91
N ALA A 15 -20.10 -17.66 8.95
CA ALA A 15 -19.11 -16.61 8.82
C ALA A 15 -18.09 -17.07 7.76
N VAL A 16 -18.18 -16.52 6.56
CA VAL A 16 -17.17 -16.71 5.52
C VAL A 16 -15.94 -15.98 6.02
N ALA A 17 -15.04 -16.72 6.68
CA ALA A 17 -13.68 -16.25 6.92
C ALA A 17 -13.06 -16.02 5.54
N HIS A 18 -12.97 -14.76 5.13
CA HIS A 18 -12.21 -14.37 3.95
C HIS A 18 -10.75 -14.64 4.30
N ALA A 19 -10.24 -15.78 3.89
CA ALA A 19 -8.82 -16.03 3.90
C ALA A 19 -8.24 -15.22 2.73
N ASP A 20 -7.75 -14.01 3.02
CA ASP A 20 -7.06 -13.18 2.05
C ASP A 20 -5.98 -14.03 1.39
N THR A 21 -6.11 -14.22 0.08
CA THR A 21 -5.18 -15.09 -0.64
C THR A 21 -3.79 -14.46 -0.61
N VAL A 22 -2.71 -15.27 -0.68
CA VAL A 22 -1.34 -14.72 -0.77
C VAL A 22 -1.19 -13.76 -1.95
N ALA A 23 -1.92 -13.99 -3.03
CA ALA A 23 -1.96 -13.09 -4.19
C ALA A 23 -2.61 -11.74 -3.86
N GLU A 24 -3.62 -11.71 -3.00
CA GLU A 24 -4.31 -10.48 -2.58
C GLU A 24 -3.43 -9.63 -1.67
N ARG A 25 -2.57 -10.26 -0.84
CA ARG A 25 -1.55 -9.54 -0.07
C ARG A 25 -0.40 -8.98 -0.89
N LEU A 26 -0.10 -9.58 -2.05
CA LEU A 26 0.93 -9.08 -2.99
C LEU A 26 0.36 -8.06 -4.00
N ASN A 27 -0.97 -7.98 -4.10
CA ASN A 27 -1.71 -7.11 -5.02
C ASN A 27 -2.68 -6.16 -4.30
N ASP A 28 -2.40 -5.81 -3.06
CA ASP A 28 -3.26 -4.95 -2.24
C ASP A 28 -3.21 -3.47 -2.70
N PHE A 29 -2.16 -3.05 -3.40
CA PHE A 29 -2.09 -1.70 -3.96
C PHE A 29 -3.15 -1.50 -5.06
N PRO A 30 -4.07 -0.52 -4.90
CA PRO A 30 -5.06 -0.19 -5.92
C PRO A 30 -4.38 0.25 -7.22
N THR A 31 -5.00 -0.07 -8.37
CA THR A 31 -4.46 0.29 -9.69
C THR A 31 -4.17 1.79 -9.82
N ALA A 32 -5.03 2.64 -9.26
CA ALA A 32 -4.81 4.09 -9.26
C ALA A 32 -3.52 4.48 -8.52
N ALA A 33 -3.27 3.90 -7.34
CA ALA A 33 -2.06 4.17 -6.57
C ALA A 33 -0.80 3.70 -7.31
N ARG A 34 -0.85 2.52 -7.95
CA ARG A 34 0.25 2.04 -8.80
C ARG A 34 0.51 3.00 -9.96
N ALA A 35 -0.54 3.46 -10.65
CA ALA A 35 -0.42 4.38 -11.77
C ALA A 35 0.16 5.73 -11.32
N ASP A 36 -0.32 6.29 -10.21
CA ASP A 36 0.18 7.56 -9.66
C ASP A 36 1.67 7.47 -9.31
N TYR A 37 2.09 6.38 -8.66
CA TYR A 37 3.51 6.13 -8.39
C TYR A 37 4.32 6.08 -9.68
N VAL A 38 3.88 5.30 -10.67
CA VAL A 38 4.59 5.13 -11.94
C VAL A 38 4.73 6.47 -12.67
N PHE A 39 3.67 7.29 -12.70
CA PHE A 39 3.74 8.62 -13.29
C PHE A 39 4.74 9.52 -12.57
N ALA A 40 4.73 9.53 -11.24
CA ALA A 40 5.68 10.32 -10.45
C ALA A 40 7.14 9.84 -10.67
N CYS A 41 7.37 8.53 -10.71
CA CYS A 41 8.67 7.93 -10.97
C CYS A 41 9.22 8.29 -12.36
N MET A 42 8.37 8.24 -13.39
CA MET A 42 8.76 8.63 -14.75
C MET A 42 9.08 10.13 -14.86
N VAL A 43 8.39 10.99 -14.12
CA VAL A 43 8.74 12.42 -14.06
C VAL A 43 10.14 12.64 -13.48
N ALA A 44 10.55 11.83 -12.50
CA ALA A 44 11.85 11.94 -11.85
C ALA A 44 13.01 11.32 -12.67
N ASN A 45 12.76 10.24 -13.41
CA ASN A 45 13.81 9.42 -14.02
C ASN A 45 13.80 9.42 -15.56
N GLY A 46 12.73 9.90 -16.19
CA GLY A 46 12.58 9.97 -17.65
C GLY A 46 11.25 9.40 -18.13
N GLN A 47 10.63 10.05 -19.12
CA GLN A 47 9.30 9.69 -19.64
C GLN A 47 9.38 8.80 -20.89
N THR A 48 10.20 7.75 -20.83
CA THR A 48 10.38 6.80 -21.94
C THR A 48 9.64 5.49 -21.67
N ARG A 49 9.50 4.64 -22.71
CA ARG A 49 8.92 3.31 -22.54
C ARG A 49 9.76 2.41 -21.62
N GLU A 50 11.08 2.52 -21.70
CA GLU A 50 11.98 1.79 -20.80
C GLU A 50 11.76 2.19 -19.33
N MET A 51 11.61 3.49 -19.07
CA MET A 51 11.36 3.97 -17.71
C MET A 51 9.98 3.57 -17.20
N LEU A 52 8.97 3.45 -18.07
CA LEU A 52 7.69 2.88 -17.69
C LEU A 52 7.88 1.47 -17.13
N ASP A 53 8.63 0.61 -17.83
CA ASP A 53 8.84 -0.78 -17.41
C ASP A 53 9.63 -0.85 -16.08
N ARG A 54 10.67 -0.03 -15.90
CA ARG A 54 11.45 0.07 -14.65
C ARG A 54 10.64 0.62 -13.47
N CYS A 55 9.88 1.70 -13.69
CA CYS A 55 9.02 2.28 -12.66
C CYS A 55 7.87 1.35 -12.27
N SER A 56 7.32 0.58 -13.21
CA SER A 56 6.35 -0.47 -12.91
C SER A 56 6.96 -1.60 -12.09
N CYS A 57 8.16 -2.07 -12.44
CA CYS A 57 8.90 -3.04 -11.62
C CYS A 57 9.07 -2.54 -10.18
N SER A 58 9.47 -1.28 -10.01
CA SER A 58 9.74 -0.71 -8.68
C SER A 58 8.54 -0.69 -7.75
N ILE A 59 7.35 -0.33 -8.24
CA ILE A 59 6.14 -0.36 -7.41
C ILE A 59 5.70 -1.78 -7.07
N ASP A 60 5.96 -2.74 -7.96
CA ASP A 60 5.66 -4.16 -7.71
C ASP A 60 6.58 -4.73 -6.62
N GLU A 61 7.87 -4.40 -6.64
CA GLU A 61 8.81 -4.77 -5.56
C GLU A 61 8.46 -4.10 -4.23
N ILE A 62 8.06 -2.83 -4.24
CA ILE A 62 7.60 -2.14 -3.02
C ILE A 62 6.37 -2.84 -2.45
N ALA A 63 5.38 -3.19 -3.28
CA ALA A 63 4.17 -3.89 -2.87
C ALA A 63 4.42 -5.33 -2.39
N ALA A 64 5.53 -5.95 -2.79
CA ALA A 64 5.92 -7.26 -2.26
C ALA A 64 6.47 -7.18 -0.82
N ILE A 65 6.97 -6.02 -0.40
CA ILE A 65 7.64 -5.80 0.89
C ILE A 65 6.73 -5.09 1.89
N LEU A 66 5.87 -4.18 1.43
CA LEU A 66 5.03 -3.30 2.25
C LEU A 66 3.56 -3.45 1.90
N SER A 67 2.71 -3.40 2.93
CA SER A 67 1.27 -3.27 2.73
C SER A 67 0.91 -1.88 2.20
N TYR A 68 -0.22 -1.77 1.53
CA TYR A 68 -0.74 -0.49 1.05
C TYR A 68 -1.05 0.49 2.19
N GLU A 69 -1.47 -0.01 3.36
CA GLU A 69 -1.71 0.83 4.54
C GLU A 69 -0.41 1.46 5.05
N ASP A 70 0.66 0.67 5.17
CA ASP A 70 1.97 1.16 5.60
C ASP A 70 2.57 2.15 4.59
N TYR A 71 2.36 1.90 3.30
CA TYR A 71 2.74 2.82 2.22
C TYR A 71 2.06 4.18 2.38
N LEU A 72 0.73 4.21 2.56
CA LEU A 72 -0.03 5.45 2.76
C LEU A 72 0.37 6.17 4.06
N ALA A 73 0.64 5.42 5.13
CA ALA A 73 1.12 6.00 6.39
C ALA A 73 2.46 6.71 6.17
N ALA A 74 3.39 6.08 5.46
CA ALA A 74 4.69 6.66 5.13
C ALA A 74 4.57 7.90 4.22
N GLU A 75 3.74 7.86 3.18
CA GLU A 75 3.46 9.02 2.33
C GLU A 75 2.86 10.19 3.12
N THR A 76 1.95 9.88 4.04
CA THR A 76 1.33 10.88 4.93
C THR A 76 2.38 11.55 5.79
N VAL A 77 3.24 10.78 6.46
CA VAL A 77 4.36 11.34 7.25
C VAL A 77 5.28 12.21 6.39
N LEU A 78 5.64 11.75 5.19
CA LEU A 78 6.49 12.52 4.27
C LEU A 78 5.82 13.83 3.82
N SER A 79 4.50 13.81 3.54
CA SER A 79 3.75 15.01 3.18
C SER A 79 3.71 16.02 4.33
N MET A 80 3.48 15.56 5.56
CA MET A 80 3.47 16.38 6.76
C MET A 80 4.82 17.04 7.02
N ARG A 81 5.92 16.32 6.76
CA ARG A 81 7.28 16.85 6.86
C ARG A 81 7.56 17.97 5.85
N ARG A 82 6.90 18.00 4.69
CA ARG A 82 7.05 19.08 3.68
C ARG A 82 6.38 20.39 4.08
N VAL A 83 5.30 20.35 4.88
CA VAL A 83 4.52 21.55 5.26
C VAL A 83 5.28 22.46 6.24
N GLY A 84 6.19 21.91 7.05
CA GLY A 84 7.05 22.68 7.96
C GLY A 84 6.31 23.37 9.14
N GLY A 85 7.05 24.11 9.96
CA GLY A 85 6.53 24.87 11.12
C GLY A 85 6.81 24.25 12.50
N GLU A 86 6.84 25.07 13.55
CA GLU A 86 7.20 24.64 14.92
C GLU A 86 6.36 23.45 15.43
N ARG A 87 5.07 23.41 15.11
CA ARG A 87 4.17 22.31 15.51
C ARG A 87 4.47 21.00 14.78
N MET A 88 5.13 21.07 13.63
CA MET A 88 5.53 19.90 12.84
C MET A 88 6.90 19.36 13.23
N SER A 89 7.67 20.06 14.07
CA SER A 89 8.94 19.55 14.62
C SER A 89 8.77 18.24 15.38
N PHE A 90 7.62 18.06 16.07
CA PHE A 90 7.26 16.81 16.75
C PHE A 90 7.15 15.62 15.80
N PHE A 91 6.70 15.81 14.55
CA PHE A 91 6.59 14.73 13.54
C PHE A 91 7.91 14.44 12.82
N GLN A 92 8.89 15.35 12.93
CA GLN A 92 10.23 15.09 12.42
C GLN A 92 11.01 14.12 13.32
N SER A 93 10.85 14.23 14.65
CA SER A 93 11.61 13.45 15.64
C SER A 93 10.83 12.35 16.36
N ALA A 94 9.54 12.16 16.06
CA ALA A 94 8.77 11.07 16.62
C ALA A 94 9.30 9.73 16.10
N ALA A 95 9.85 8.90 16.99
CA ALA A 95 10.42 7.59 16.67
C ALA A 95 9.49 6.68 15.85
N MET A 96 8.18 6.73 16.11
CA MET A 96 7.18 6.00 15.34
C MET A 96 7.10 6.48 13.88
N ALA A 97 7.12 7.80 13.66
CA ALA A 97 7.10 8.38 12.32
C ALA A 97 8.41 8.09 11.56
N GLU A 98 9.54 8.02 12.27
CA GLU A 98 10.81 7.60 11.66
C GLU A 98 10.79 6.14 11.22
N ASN A 99 10.28 5.23 12.07
CA ASN A 99 10.21 3.81 11.73
C ASN A 99 9.34 3.55 10.48
N ILE A 100 8.16 4.19 10.40
CA ILE A 100 7.27 4.08 9.24
C ILE A 100 7.98 4.51 7.96
N VAL A 101 8.70 5.65 7.99
CA VAL A 101 9.44 6.14 6.82
C VAL A 101 10.65 5.23 6.52
N ALA A 102 11.32 4.72 7.54
CA ALA A 102 12.49 3.85 7.36
C ALA A 102 12.12 2.56 6.63
N GLU A 103 10.96 1.97 6.93
CA GLU A 103 10.48 0.79 6.21
C GLU A 103 10.19 1.08 4.74
N LEU A 104 9.53 2.20 4.43
CA LEU A 104 9.36 2.65 3.04
C LEU A 104 10.70 2.85 2.33
N ARG A 105 11.67 3.50 2.98
CA ARG A 105 13.00 3.73 2.40
C ARG A 105 13.77 2.44 2.15
N ARG A 106 13.63 1.44 3.03
CA ARG A 106 14.20 0.12 2.84
C ARG A 106 13.61 -0.56 1.60
N ALA A 107 12.29 -0.58 1.47
CA ALA A 107 11.62 -1.16 0.30
C ALA A 107 12.02 -0.44 -1.00
N GLN A 108 12.10 0.90 -0.99
CA GLN A 108 12.56 1.68 -2.13
C GLN A 108 14.02 1.37 -2.51
N ALA A 109 14.90 1.18 -1.54
CA ALA A 109 16.30 0.84 -1.82
C ALA A 109 16.45 -0.56 -2.44
N GLU A 110 15.63 -1.51 -2.01
CA GLU A 110 15.60 -2.86 -2.61
C GLU A 110 15.06 -2.81 -4.04
N ALA A 111 13.96 -2.08 -4.26
CA ALA A 111 13.40 -1.85 -5.59
C ALA A 111 14.38 -1.15 -6.54
N GLU A 112 15.18 -0.19 -6.04
CA GLU A 112 16.23 0.46 -6.83
C GLU A 112 17.26 -0.56 -7.32
N VAL A 113 17.77 -1.42 -6.43
CA VAL A 113 18.79 -2.43 -6.77
C VAL A 113 18.27 -3.47 -7.76
N ILE A 114 16.98 -3.82 -7.68
CA ILE A 114 16.37 -4.85 -8.52
C ILE A 114 15.97 -4.30 -9.89
N CYS A 115 15.38 -3.10 -9.93
CA CYS A 115 14.68 -2.59 -11.11
C CYS A 115 15.43 -1.50 -11.89
N PHE A 116 16.46 -0.86 -11.32
CA PHE A 116 17.20 0.24 -11.94
C PHE A 116 18.67 -0.11 -12.17
#